data_AF-A0A7C3XNI5-F1
#
_entry.id   AF-A0A7C3XNI5-F1
#
_cell.length_a   1.000
_cell.length_b   1.000
_cell.length_c   1.000
_cell.angle_alpha   90.00
_cell.angle_beta   90.00
_cell.angle_gamma   90.00
#
_symmetry.space_group_name_H-M   'P 1'
#
loop_
_entity.id
_entity.type
_entity.pdbx_description
1 polymer ?
#
loop_
_entity_poly.entity_id
_entity_poly.type
_entity_poly.pdbx_seq_one_letter_code
_entity_poly.pdbx_strand_id
1 'polypeptide(L)'
;MSTSSSRLFIAIATGQNIANLPPILELAEKGDAVLWILSLEAQTGKYAEGSERVLKHYGLERLKPLNVPTVSEPAALVRELRAWFARRPKWAAADTYVVLSGGTKLSAIGLEHGVQNERRCFLYNADQPVELWRFEGRLDRPPQRQPYKRCQLDLPDILVANRSATYEKQV
;
A
#
# COMPACT_ATOMS: atom_id res chain seq x y z
N MET A 1 7.60 -15.66 23.82
CA MET A 1 6.54 -14.97 23.06
C MET A 1 7.23 -13.96 22.15
N SER A 2 7.30 -14.22 20.84
CA SER A 2 7.83 -13.25 19.88
C SER A 2 6.90 -12.04 19.88
N THR A 3 7.38 -10.89 20.34
CA THR A 3 6.69 -9.62 20.12
C THR A 3 6.71 -9.35 18.62
N SER A 4 5.68 -9.80 17.91
CA SER A 4 5.57 -9.58 16.47
C SER A 4 5.64 -8.07 16.22
N SER A 5 6.73 -7.63 15.57
CA SER A 5 6.90 -6.26 15.10
C SER A 5 5.73 -5.94 14.19
N SER A 6 4.88 -4.96 14.55
CA SER A 6 3.78 -4.55 13.69
C SER A 6 4.32 -4.05 12.36
N ARG A 7 3.73 -4.50 11.24
CA ARG A 7 4.11 -4.03 9.90
C ARG A 7 3.18 -2.91 9.46
N LEU A 8 3.74 -1.93 8.75
CA LEU A 8 2.98 -0.87 8.08
C LEU A 8 3.13 -1.01 6.58
N PHE A 9 2.02 -1.22 5.88
CA PHE A 9 1.98 -1.15 4.42
C PHE A 9 1.60 0.26 3.98
N ILE A 10 2.34 0.82 3.02
CA ILE A 10 2.05 2.14 2.42
C ILE A 10 1.77 1.92 0.94
N ALA A 11 0.60 2.37 0.48
CA ALA A 11 0.19 2.20 -0.91
C ALA A 11 -0.49 3.47 -1.43
N ILE A 12 -0.27 3.77 -2.71
CA ILE A 12 -1.01 4.83 -3.40
C ILE A 12 -2.29 4.23 -3.97
N ALA A 13 -3.42 4.85 -3.65
CA ALA A 13 -4.70 4.46 -4.24
C ALA A 13 -4.78 4.98 -5.68
N THR A 14 -5.10 4.08 -6.61
CA THR A 14 -5.33 4.37 -8.03
C THR A 14 -6.58 3.65 -8.49
N GLY A 15 -7.11 4.00 -9.67
CA GLY A 15 -8.27 3.31 -10.25
C GLY A 15 -8.04 1.80 -10.53
N GLN A 16 -6.79 1.33 -10.47
CA GLN A 16 -6.45 -0.09 -10.48
C GLN A 16 -6.55 -0.69 -9.07
N ASN A 17 -7.76 -0.73 -8.52
CA ASN A 17 -8.05 -1.01 -7.11
C ASN A 17 -7.38 -2.30 -6.56
N ILE A 18 -7.17 -3.31 -7.40
CA ILE A 18 -6.59 -4.60 -7.01
C ILE A 18 -5.06 -4.57 -6.90
N ALA A 19 -4.35 -3.70 -7.64
CA ALA A 19 -2.91 -3.85 -7.90
C ALA A 19 -2.04 -3.89 -6.63
N ASN A 20 -2.50 -3.25 -5.56
CA ASN A 20 -1.81 -3.21 -4.27
C ASN A 20 -2.17 -4.38 -3.34
N LEU A 21 -3.28 -5.10 -3.58
CA LEU A 21 -3.76 -6.15 -2.66
C LEU A 21 -2.86 -7.39 -2.63
N PRO A 22 -2.42 -8.00 -3.76
CA PRO A 22 -1.58 -9.19 -3.73
C PRO A 22 -0.30 -9.04 -2.89
N PRO A 23 0.53 -8.00 -3.06
CA PRO A 23 1.76 -7.86 -2.27
C PRO A 23 1.48 -7.64 -0.78
N ILE A 24 0.38 -6.96 -0.43
CA ILE A 24 -0.02 -6.74 0.96
C ILE A 24 -0.45 -8.08 1.58
N LEU A 25 -1.39 -8.80 0.96
CA LEU A 25 -1.96 -10.01 1.53
C LEU A 25 -0.97 -11.19 1.58
N GLU A 26 0.03 -11.21 0.70
CA GLU A 26 1.11 -12.20 0.77
C GLU A 26 1.92 -12.06 2.06
N LEU A 27 2.20 -10.82 2.51
CA LEU A 27 3.10 -10.56 3.62
C LEU A 27 2.42 -10.12 4.92
N ALA A 28 1.18 -9.65 4.87
CA ALA A 28 0.48 -9.12 6.04
C ALA A 28 -0.02 -10.23 6.98
N GLU A 29 0.05 -9.95 8.26
CA GLU A 29 -0.57 -10.72 9.33
C GLU A 29 -1.71 -9.92 9.96
N LYS A 30 -2.58 -10.60 10.71
CA LYS A 30 -3.67 -9.95 11.44
C LYS A 30 -3.09 -8.93 12.43
N GLY A 31 -3.59 -7.70 12.39
CA GLY A 31 -3.10 -6.59 13.22
C GLY A 31 -2.04 -5.71 12.56
N ASP A 32 -1.50 -6.09 11.40
CA ASP A 32 -0.73 -5.17 10.56
C ASP A 32 -1.63 -4.07 9.99
N ALA A 33 -1.03 -2.94 9.59
CA ALA A 33 -1.80 -1.76 9.18
C ALA A 33 -1.52 -1.35 7.74
N VAL A 34 -2.49 -0.66 7.12
CA VAL A 34 -2.33 -0.05 5.80
C VAL A 34 -2.58 1.45 5.87
N LEU A 35 -1.61 2.22 5.37
CA LEU A 35 -1.72 3.64 5.08
C LEU A 35 -1.92 3.85 3.58
N TRP A 36 -3.12 4.29 3.21
CA TRP A 36 -3.42 4.75 1.86
C TRP A 36 -2.98 6.19 1.66
N ILE A 37 -2.28 6.46 0.55
CA ILE A 37 -2.00 7.81 0.06
C ILE A 37 -3.02 8.13 -1.03
N LEU A 38 -3.75 9.24 -0.86
CA LEU A 38 -4.83 9.63 -1.75
C LEU A 38 -4.53 11.00 -2.39
N SER A 39 -4.52 11.05 -3.73
CA SER A 39 -4.66 12.31 -4.47
C SER A 39 -6.10 12.85 -4.38
N LEU A 40 -6.35 14.07 -4.85
CA LEU A 40 -7.71 14.59 -4.98
C LEU A 40 -8.60 13.70 -5.87
N GLU A 41 -8.03 13.19 -6.96
CA GLU A 41 -8.70 12.25 -7.86
C GLU A 41 -9.07 10.96 -7.11
N ALA A 42 -8.13 10.36 -6.37
CA ALA A 42 -8.38 9.12 -5.65
C ALA A 42 -9.41 9.28 -4.52
N GLN A 43 -9.48 10.46 -3.89
CA GLN A 43 -10.52 10.79 -2.92
C GLN A 43 -11.90 10.86 -3.60
N THR A 44 -12.00 11.54 -4.73
CA THR A 44 -13.25 11.71 -5.48
C THR A 44 -13.77 10.38 -6.03
N GLY A 45 -12.86 9.58 -6.61
CA GLY A 45 -13.14 8.26 -7.15
C GLY A 45 -13.25 7.15 -6.10
N LYS A 46 -12.96 7.45 -4.82
CA LYS A 46 -13.02 6.51 -3.70
C LYS A 46 -12.18 5.23 -3.92
N TYR A 47 -11.02 5.38 -4.56
CA TYR A 47 -10.21 4.26 -5.05
C TYR A 47 -9.69 3.33 -3.94
N ALA A 48 -9.60 3.80 -2.69
CA ALA A 48 -9.18 2.95 -1.56
C ALA A 48 -10.33 2.14 -0.93
N GLU A 49 -11.59 2.56 -1.07
CA GLU A 49 -12.70 2.01 -0.26
C GLU A 49 -12.91 0.50 -0.47
N GLY A 50 -12.91 0.05 -1.73
CA GLY A 50 -13.06 -1.36 -2.06
C GLY A 50 -11.95 -2.22 -1.43
N SER A 51 -10.70 -1.80 -1.64
CA SER A 51 -9.51 -2.50 -1.13
C SER A 51 -9.44 -2.47 0.40
N GLU A 52 -9.86 -1.38 1.05
CA GLU A 52 -9.97 -1.31 2.51
C GLU A 52 -10.99 -2.30 3.08
N ARG A 53 -12.11 -2.54 2.39
CA ARG A 53 -13.09 -3.57 2.82
C ARG A 53 -12.49 -4.97 2.76
N VAL A 54 -11.78 -5.28 1.67
CA VAL A 54 -11.06 -6.56 1.52
C VAL A 54 -10.03 -6.70 2.65
N LEU A 55 -9.12 -5.73 2.82
CA LEU A 55 -8.06 -5.79 3.83
C LEU A 55 -8.61 -5.90 5.27
N LYS A 56 -9.74 -5.25 5.56
CA LYS A 56 -10.43 -5.38 6.85
C LYS A 56 -10.93 -6.81 7.09
N HIS A 57 -11.42 -7.49 6.05
CA HIS A 57 -11.82 -8.90 6.15
C HIS A 57 -10.64 -9.80 6.58
N TYR A 58 -9.43 -9.49 6.10
CA TYR A 58 -8.18 -10.16 6.50
C TYR A 58 -7.59 -9.67 7.84
N GLY A 59 -8.29 -8.78 8.55
CA GLY A 59 -7.91 -8.35 9.89
C GLY A 59 -6.78 -7.31 9.93
N LEU A 60 -6.55 -6.58 8.85
CA LEU A 60 -5.62 -5.45 8.84
C LEU A 60 -6.27 -4.19 9.43
N GLU A 61 -5.47 -3.41 10.16
CA GLU A 61 -5.85 -2.12 10.71
C GLU A 61 -5.94 -1.06 9.60
N ARG A 62 -7.09 -0.38 9.53
CA ARG A 62 -7.28 0.77 8.64
C ARG A 62 -6.79 2.04 9.32
N LEU A 63 -5.77 2.67 8.76
CA LEU A 63 -5.30 3.98 9.21
C LEU A 63 -6.05 5.12 8.50
N LYS A 64 -6.07 6.30 9.12
CA LYS A 64 -6.52 7.51 8.44
C LYS A 64 -5.62 7.76 7.22
N PRO A 65 -6.19 7.90 5.99
CA PRO A 65 -5.40 8.11 4.79
C PRO A 65 -4.53 9.38 4.85
N LEU A 66 -3.40 9.35 4.15
CA LEU A 66 -2.56 10.51 3.89
C LEU A 66 -3.04 11.18 2.60
N ASN A 67 -3.72 12.30 2.73
CA ASN A 67 -4.17 13.07 1.58
C ASN A 67 -3.04 13.96 1.07
N VAL A 68 -2.79 13.91 -0.23
CA VAL A 68 -1.84 14.78 -0.93
C VAL A 68 -2.54 15.48 -2.09
N PRO A 69 -2.13 16.69 -2.49
CA PRO A 69 -2.73 17.37 -3.64
C PRO A 69 -2.60 16.52 -4.92
N THR A 70 -1.41 15.97 -5.14
CA THR A 70 -1.10 15.05 -6.24
C THR A 70 0.00 14.09 -5.81
N VAL A 71 -0.01 12.88 -6.38
CA VAL A 71 1.04 11.88 -6.18
C VAL A 71 2.21 12.06 -7.17
N SER A 72 2.04 12.90 -8.19
CA SER A 72 3.07 13.16 -9.20
C SER A 72 4.07 14.24 -8.80
N GLU A 73 3.97 14.79 -7.57
CA GLU A 73 4.93 15.73 -7.01
C GLU A 73 5.76 15.06 -5.90
N PRO A 74 6.98 14.60 -6.20
CA PRO A 74 7.81 13.87 -5.23
C PRO A 74 8.06 14.67 -3.94
N ALA A 75 8.34 15.97 -4.06
CA ALA A 75 8.62 16.83 -2.90
C ALA A 75 7.43 16.95 -1.94
N ALA A 76 6.21 17.02 -2.47
CA ALA A 76 4.99 17.03 -1.65
C ALA A 76 4.83 15.71 -0.90
N LEU A 77 4.98 14.57 -1.60
CA LEU A 77 4.94 13.24 -0.98
C LEU A 77 5.97 13.10 0.15
N VAL A 78 7.21 13.51 -0.09
CA VAL A 78 8.28 13.46 0.92
C VAL A 78 7.91 14.26 2.16
N ARG A 79 7.45 15.50 1.98
CA ARG A 79 7.08 16.39 3.09
C ARG A 79 5.92 15.80 3.90
N GLU A 80 4.84 15.42 3.24
CA GLU A 80 3.64 14.92 3.92
C GLU A 80 3.88 13.58 4.61
N LEU A 81 4.65 12.68 4.00
CA LEU A 81 4.95 11.38 4.59
C LEU A 81 5.86 11.49 5.82
N ARG A 82 6.90 12.33 5.75
CA ARG A 82 7.76 12.60 6.92
C ARG A 82 6.98 13.25 8.06
N ALA A 83 6.11 14.21 7.75
CA ALA A 83 5.23 14.82 8.75
C ALA A 83 4.25 13.79 9.35
N TRP A 84 3.80 12.81 8.56
CA TRP A 84 2.93 11.74 9.05
C TRP A 84 3.64 10.82 10.04
N PHE A 85 4.88 10.40 9.75
CA PHE A 85 5.71 9.58 10.63
C PHE A 85 6.12 10.32 11.92
N ALA A 86 6.53 11.58 11.80
CA ALA A 86 6.92 12.39 12.96
C ALA A 86 5.81 12.52 14.02
N ARG A 87 4.54 12.48 13.59
CA ARG A 87 3.37 12.52 14.48
C ARG A 87 2.95 11.15 15.01
N ARG A 88 3.59 10.07 14.57
CA ARG A 88 3.17 8.68 14.82
C ARG A 88 4.37 7.78 15.12
N PRO A 89 5.01 7.94 16.30
CA PRO A 89 6.22 7.20 16.65
C PRO A 89 6.03 5.68 16.66
N LYS A 90 4.83 5.17 16.98
CA LYS A 90 4.49 3.74 16.85
C LYS A 90 4.85 3.19 15.46
N TRP A 91 4.51 3.94 14.41
CA TRP A 91 4.69 3.50 13.03
C TRP A 91 6.08 3.81 12.48
N ALA A 92 6.79 4.81 13.04
CA ALA A 92 8.20 5.02 12.73
C ALA A 92 9.11 3.88 13.24
N ALA A 93 8.67 3.18 14.30
CA ALA A 93 9.37 2.00 14.81
C ALA A 93 8.99 0.68 14.11
N ALA A 94 7.97 0.71 13.24
CA ALA A 94 7.45 -0.46 12.55
C ALA A 94 8.28 -0.82 11.31
N ASP A 95 8.22 -2.09 10.88
CA ASP A 95 8.74 -2.49 9.58
C ASP A 95 7.79 -1.97 8.48
N THR A 96 8.31 -1.07 7.64
CA THR A 96 7.53 -0.37 6.61
C THR A 96 7.65 -1.07 5.26
N TYR A 97 6.52 -1.45 4.69
CA TYR A 97 6.41 -2.09 3.38
C TYR A 97 5.77 -1.10 2.40
N VAL A 98 6.55 -0.61 1.44
CA VAL A 98 6.08 0.37 0.45
C VAL A 98 5.66 -0.38 -0.81
N VAL A 99 4.38 -0.32 -1.15
CA VAL A 99 3.81 -0.98 -2.33
C VAL A 99 3.88 -0.04 -3.52
N LEU A 100 4.63 -0.45 -4.54
CA LEU A 100 4.93 0.32 -5.75
C LEU A 100 4.08 -0.09 -6.96
N SER A 101 3.06 -0.92 -6.76
CA SER A 101 2.16 -1.37 -7.83
C SER A 101 1.18 -0.27 -8.30
N GLY A 102 1.00 0.78 -7.50
CA GLY A 102 0.15 1.94 -7.82
C GLY A 102 0.93 3.25 -7.85
N GLY A 103 0.32 4.25 -8.46
CA GLY A 103 0.84 5.62 -8.60
C GLY A 103 1.54 5.86 -9.94
N THR A 104 2.41 6.86 -9.96
CA THR A 104 3.23 7.20 -11.13
C THR A 104 4.69 6.86 -10.85
N LYS A 105 5.54 6.86 -11.89
CA LYS A 105 7.00 6.69 -11.69
C LYS A 105 7.56 7.74 -10.74
N LEU A 106 7.05 8.97 -10.79
CA LEU A 106 7.45 10.06 -9.89
C LEU A 106 7.01 9.80 -8.44
N SER A 107 5.85 9.18 -8.24
CA SER A 107 5.41 8.87 -6.88
C SER A 107 6.29 7.83 -6.20
N ALA A 108 6.86 6.88 -6.94
CA ALA A 108 7.84 5.94 -6.40
C ALA A 108 9.09 6.64 -5.85
N ILE A 109 9.59 7.66 -6.54
CA ILE A 109 10.70 8.52 -6.08
C ILE A 109 10.31 9.25 -4.79
N GLY A 110 9.12 9.85 -4.76
CA GLY A 110 8.60 10.55 -3.58
C GLY A 110 8.45 9.62 -2.37
N LEU A 111 7.97 8.39 -2.59
CA LEU A 111 7.85 7.36 -1.56
C LEU A 111 9.23 6.96 -1.02
N GLU A 112 10.19 6.62 -1.89
CA GLU A 112 11.54 6.21 -1.48
C GLU A 112 12.21 7.25 -0.57
N HIS A 113 12.16 8.53 -0.95
CA HIS A 113 12.73 9.62 -0.15
C HIS A 113 11.89 9.96 1.09
N GLY A 114 10.57 9.70 1.04
CA GLY A 114 9.65 9.95 2.14
C GLY A 114 9.85 8.97 3.29
N VAL A 115 10.18 7.71 2.99
CA VAL A 115 10.45 6.65 3.98
C VAL A 115 11.94 6.44 4.27
N GLN A 116 12.82 7.35 3.84
CA GLN A 116 14.27 7.09 3.84
C GLN A 116 14.89 6.85 5.23
N ASN A 117 14.22 7.31 6.29
CA ASN A 117 14.68 7.15 7.68
C ASN A 117 14.07 5.91 8.36
N GLU A 118 13.14 5.23 7.69
CA GLU A 118 12.40 4.11 8.24
C GLU A 118 13.04 2.78 7.84
N ARG A 119 12.80 1.74 8.65
CA ARG A 119 13.09 0.35 8.27
C ARG A 119 12.13 -0.04 7.16
N ARG A 120 12.63 -0.20 5.94
CA ARG A 120 11.79 -0.29 4.75
C ARG A 120 12.08 -1.48 3.84
N CYS A 121 11.03 -1.99 3.23
CA CYS A 121 11.07 -2.91 2.10
C CYS A 121 10.12 -2.38 1.02
N PHE A 122 10.56 -2.35 -0.23
CA PHE A 122 9.67 -2.01 -1.35
C PHE A 122 9.14 -3.28 -1.98
N LEU A 123 7.85 -3.26 -2.32
CA LEU A 123 7.11 -4.37 -2.88
C LEU A 123 6.58 -3.96 -4.26
N TYR A 124 6.68 -4.86 -5.22
CA TYR A 124 6.11 -4.66 -6.54
C TYR A 124 5.43 -5.95 -7.02
N ASN A 125 4.23 -5.81 -7.57
CA ASN A 125 3.49 -6.90 -8.18
C ASN A 125 3.87 -7.00 -9.67
N ALA A 126 4.72 -7.97 -10.03
CA ALA A 126 5.02 -8.28 -11.42
C ALA A 126 3.94 -9.19 -11.99
N ASP A 127 3.51 -8.93 -13.23
CA ASP A 127 2.43 -9.64 -13.92
C ASP A 127 2.94 -10.76 -14.85
N GLN A 128 4.20 -10.70 -15.31
CA GLN A 128 4.79 -11.71 -16.20
C GLN A 128 6.28 -11.99 -15.87
N PRO A 129 6.60 -13.13 -15.20
CA PRO A 129 5.67 -14.02 -14.51
C PRO A 129 4.98 -13.33 -13.32
N VAL A 130 3.84 -13.87 -12.88
CA VAL A 130 3.10 -13.36 -11.72
C VAL A 130 3.89 -13.64 -10.45
N GLU A 131 4.57 -12.62 -9.92
CA GLU A 131 5.50 -12.74 -8.81
C GLU A 131 5.47 -11.49 -7.90
N LEU A 132 5.84 -11.69 -6.64
CA LEU A 132 6.17 -10.62 -5.72
C LEU A 132 7.66 -10.28 -5.85
N TRP A 133 7.96 -9.03 -6.18
CA TRP A 133 9.31 -8.49 -6.16
C TRP A 133 9.53 -7.70 -4.87
N ARG A 134 10.65 -7.98 -4.19
CA ARG A 134 11.01 -7.36 -2.91
C ARG A 134 12.37 -6.69 -3.02
N PHE A 135 12.42 -5.43 -2.63
CA PHE A 135 13.66 -4.66 -2.55
C PHE A 135 13.93 -4.31 -1.09
N GLU A 136 14.99 -4.87 -0.51
CA GLU A 136 15.35 -4.63 0.88
C GLU A 136 16.12 -3.31 1.03
N GLY A 137 15.51 -2.33 1.72
CA GLY A 137 16.11 -1.04 2.04
C GLY A 137 16.32 -0.06 0.88
N ARG A 138 16.65 -0.52 -0.33
CA ARG A 138 17.00 0.33 -1.48
C ARG A 138 16.51 -0.24 -2.81
N LEU A 139 16.24 0.64 -3.78
CA LEU A 139 15.80 0.29 -5.13
C LEU A 139 16.95 0.14 -6.15
N ASP A 140 18.20 0.34 -5.72
CA ASP A 140 19.41 0.31 -6.57
C ASP A 140 19.97 -1.09 -6.85
N ARG A 141 19.32 -2.13 -6.34
CA ARG A 141 19.72 -3.54 -6.49
C ARG A 141 18.60 -4.36 -7.14
N PRO A 142 18.93 -5.48 -7.80
CA PRO A 142 17.92 -6.42 -8.28
C PRO A 142 16.99 -6.87 -7.14
N PRO A 143 15.68 -7.02 -7.40
CA PRO A 143 14.76 -7.50 -6.38
C PRO A 143 14.96 -8.99 -6.10
N GLN A 144 14.65 -9.40 -4.88
CA GLN A 144 14.31 -10.79 -4.61
C GLN A 144 12.94 -11.08 -5.23
N ARG A 145 12.85 -12.14 -6.02
CA ARG A 145 11.62 -12.55 -6.69
C ARG A 145 11.08 -13.82 -6.04
N GLN A 146 9.77 -13.86 -5.80
CA GLN A 146 9.11 -15.05 -5.30
C GLN A 146 7.70 -15.19 -5.89
N PRO A 147 7.23 -16.42 -6.19
CA PRO A 147 5.84 -16.64 -6.51
C PRO A 147 4.96 -16.35 -5.28
N TYR A 148 3.73 -15.92 -5.51
CA TYR A 148 2.71 -15.82 -4.47
C TYR A 148 2.35 -17.22 -3.97
N LYS A 149 2.33 -17.42 -2.65
CA LYS A 149 2.07 -18.73 -2.05
C LYS A 149 0.77 -18.80 -1.27
N ARG A 150 0.32 -17.68 -0.70
CA ARG A 150 -0.87 -17.70 0.16
C ARG A 150 -2.17 -17.71 -0.63
N CYS A 151 -2.16 -17.23 -1.88
CA CYS A 151 -3.30 -17.21 -2.79
C CYS A 151 -4.61 -16.75 -2.12
N GLN A 152 -4.54 -15.73 -1.26
CA GLN A 152 -5.67 -15.36 -0.41
C GLN A 152 -6.79 -14.68 -1.18
N LEU A 153 -6.46 -13.89 -2.21
CA LEU A 153 -7.46 -13.18 -3.01
C LEU A 153 -8.29 -14.15 -3.83
N ASP A 154 -9.61 -14.06 -3.66
CA ASP A 154 -10.59 -14.78 -4.45
C ASP A 154 -11.43 -13.84 -5.34
N LEU A 155 -12.32 -14.42 -6.13
CA LEU A 155 -13.20 -13.66 -7.02
C LEU A 155 -14.13 -12.70 -6.25
N PRO A 156 -14.79 -13.08 -5.15
CA PRO A 156 -15.50 -12.14 -4.29
C PRO A 156 -14.68 -10.92 -3.87
N ASP A 157 -13.44 -11.12 -3.42
CA ASP A 157 -12.54 -10.01 -3.04
C ASP A 157 -12.27 -9.07 -4.22
N ILE A 158 -12.02 -9.64 -5.41
CA ILE A 158 -11.81 -8.87 -6.64
C ILE A 158 -13.05 -8.02 -6.95
N LEU A 159 -14.25 -8.58 -6.82
CA LEU A 159 -15.49 -7.84 -7.07
C LEU A 159 -15.71 -6.73 -6.03
N VAL A 160 -15.43 -7.00 -4.75
CA VAL A 160 -15.54 -5.99 -3.67
C VAL A 160 -14.55 -4.85 -3.87
N ALA A 161 -13.32 -5.16 -4.29
CA ALA A 161 -12.27 -4.18 -4.57
C ALA A 161 -12.64 -3.26 -5.75
N ASN A 162 -13.34 -3.78 -6.76
CA ASN A 162 -13.70 -3.01 -7.96
C ASN A 162 -15.07 -2.33 -7.88
N ARG A 163 -15.92 -2.68 -6.91
CA ARG A 163 -17.17 -1.95 -6.67
C ARG A 163 -16.85 -0.57 -6.10
N SER A 164 -16.89 0.45 -6.96
CA SER A 164 -17.00 1.84 -6.52
C SER A 164 -18.32 2.03 -5.75
N ALA A 165 -18.33 2.93 -4.77
CA ALA A 165 -19.55 3.26 -4.01
C ALA A 165 -20.73 3.73 -4.89
N THR A 166 -20.47 4.04 -6.16
CA THR A 166 -21.48 4.42 -7.16
C THR A 166 -22.40 3.26 -7.54
N TYR A 167 -21.93 2.01 -7.50
CA TYR A 167 -22.74 0.83 -7.86
C TYR A 167 -23.73 0.40 -6.78
N GLU A 168 -23.50 0.76 -5.51
CA GLU A 168 -24.40 0.41 -4.39
C GLU A 168 -25.70 1.23 -4.37
N LYS A 169 -25.81 2.30 -5.17
CA LYS A 169 -27.04 3.11 -5.26
C LYS A 169 -28.02 2.63 -6.34
N GLN A 170 -27.73 1.53 -7.04
CA GLN A 170 -28.54 1.05 -8.17
C GLN A 170 -29.12 -0.36 -7.97
N VAL A 171 -29.06 -0.92 -6.76
CA VAL A 171 -29.69 -2.20 -6.39
C VAL A 171 -30.66 -1.98 -5.25
#